data_AF-A0AAW1UTX7-F1
#
_entry.id   AF-A0AAW1UTX7-F1
#
_cell.length_a   1.000
_cell.length_b   1.000
_cell.length_c   1.000
_cell.angle_alpha   90.00
_cell.angle_beta   90.00
_cell.angle_gamma   90.00
#
_symmetry.space_group_name_H-M   'P 1'
#
loop_
_entity.id
_entity.type
_entity.pdbx_description
1 polymer ?
#
loop_
_entity_poly.entity_id
_entity_poly.type
_entity_poly.pdbx_seq_one_letter_code
_entity_poly.pdbx_strand_id
1 'polypeptide(L)'
;MAEFSTSSRQVDQKQWREKFLAEISKSEMKRSSHFNVILSDNYSKLFEQVEDAEKSEKRTPLKQRRLKRFGVLILGDIKKLIVRREGSIKYYLQADELYDVIDAAHVAVGRDGRDRMLAETSKNMLTSQKK
;
A
#
# COMPACT_ATOMS: atom_id res chain seq x y z
N MET A 1 -19.97 -8.27 26.74
CA MET A 1 -20.48 -8.43 25.36
C MET A 1 -20.16 -7.14 24.61
N ALA A 2 -19.28 -7.17 23.62
CA ALA A 2 -18.74 -5.97 22.96
C ALA A 2 -18.68 -6.17 21.44
N GLU A 3 -19.78 -5.93 20.73
CA GLU A 3 -19.85 -6.12 19.26
C GLU A 3 -20.36 -4.90 18.48
N PHE A 4 -20.62 -3.75 19.12
CA PHE A 4 -21.25 -2.60 18.44
C PHE A 4 -20.30 -1.60 17.76
N SER A 5 -18.98 -1.69 17.93
CA SER A 5 -18.02 -0.68 17.40
C SER A 5 -17.30 -1.07 16.11
N THR A 6 -17.41 -2.32 15.65
CA THR A 6 -16.73 -2.79 14.43
C THR A 6 -17.47 -2.41 13.15
N SER A 7 -18.81 -2.30 13.20
CA SER A 7 -19.62 -2.10 12.00
C SER A 7 -19.51 -0.70 11.38
N SER A 8 -19.38 0.37 12.17
CA SER A 8 -19.29 1.74 11.62
C SER A 8 -17.95 2.00 10.94
N ARG A 9 -16.86 1.50 11.54
CA ARG A 9 -15.49 1.71 11.01
C ARG A 9 -15.25 0.99 9.70
N GLN A 10 -15.81 -0.20 9.51
CA GLN A 10 -15.72 -0.91 8.22
C GLN A 10 -16.42 -0.15 7.09
N VAL A 11 -17.52 0.52 7.40
CA VAL A 11 -18.24 1.38 6.45
C VAL A 11 -17.41 2.62 6.10
N ASP A 12 -16.79 3.26 7.09
CA ASP A 12 -15.91 4.40 6.88
C ASP A 12 -14.67 4.02 6.06
N GLN A 13 -14.01 2.91 6.39
CA GLN A 13 -12.81 2.43 5.70
C GLN A 13 -13.10 2.12 4.23
N LYS A 14 -14.24 1.47 3.94
CA LYS A 14 -14.66 1.21 2.55
C LYS A 14 -14.89 2.50 1.79
N GLN A 15 -15.56 3.47 2.40
CA GLN A 15 -15.83 4.77 1.76
C GLN A 15 -14.55 5.56 1.49
N TRP A 16 -13.60 5.58 2.43
CA TRP A 16 -12.30 6.24 2.25
C TRP A 16 -11.44 5.58 1.20
N ARG A 17 -11.49 4.24 1.11
CA ARG A 17 -10.81 3.47 0.06
C ARG A 17 -11.34 3.81 -1.32
N GLU A 18 -12.66 3.83 -1.49
CA GLU A 18 -13.29 4.23 -2.76
C GLU A 18 -12.94 5.67 -3.15
N LYS A 19 -12.98 6.61 -2.20
CA LYS A 19 -12.58 8.01 -2.42
C LYS A 19 -11.11 8.12 -2.84
N PHE A 20 -10.21 7.39 -2.17
CA PHE A 20 -8.79 7.39 -2.49
C PHE A 20 -8.53 6.89 -3.91
N LEU A 21 -9.09 5.73 -4.28
CA LEU A 21 -8.91 5.15 -5.62
C LEU A 21 -9.50 6.04 -6.72
N ALA A 22 -10.65 6.66 -6.47
CA ALA A 22 -11.27 7.60 -7.40
C ALA A 22 -10.38 8.84 -7.62
N GLU A 23 -9.74 9.35 -6.56
CA GLU A 23 -8.86 10.52 -6.68
C GLU A 23 -7.55 10.20 -7.39
N ILE A 24 -6.95 9.03 -7.11
CA ILE A 24 -5.78 8.55 -7.86
C ILE A 24 -6.13 8.41 -9.35
N SER A 25 -7.28 7.82 -9.68
CA SER A 25 -7.75 7.68 -11.05
C SER A 25 -7.91 9.03 -11.78
N LYS A 26 -8.49 10.05 -11.11
CA LYS A 26 -8.58 11.40 -11.68
C LYS A 26 -7.21 12.04 -11.90
N SER A 27 -6.26 11.79 -10.99
CA SER A 27 -4.92 12.35 -11.09
C SER A 27 -4.13 11.77 -12.27
N GLU A 28 -4.30 10.47 -12.54
CA GLU A 28 -3.76 9.77 -13.71
C GLU A 28 -4.31 10.35 -15.02
N MET A 29 -5.63 10.58 -15.10
CA MET A 29 -6.27 11.19 -16.28
C MET A 29 -5.73 12.59 -16.57
N LYS A 30 -5.40 13.36 -15.52
CA LYS A 30 -4.80 14.68 -15.62
C LYS A 30 -3.30 14.65 -15.93
N ARG A 31 -2.69 13.46 -16.05
CA ARG A 31 -1.22 13.24 -16.18
C ARG A 31 -0.40 14.03 -15.17
N SER A 32 -0.98 14.30 -14.00
CA SER A 32 -0.28 15.04 -12.95
C SER A 32 0.86 14.18 -12.46
N SER A 33 2.10 14.60 -12.74
CA SER A 33 3.32 13.83 -12.45
C SER A 33 3.65 13.75 -10.95
N HIS A 34 2.73 14.19 -10.08
CA HIS A 34 2.96 14.31 -8.65
C HIS A 34 2.85 13.01 -7.87
N PHE A 35 2.08 12.02 -8.37
CA PHE A 35 1.89 10.76 -7.67
C PHE A 35 2.67 9.64 -8.37
N ASN A 36 3.66 9.06 -7.67
CA ASN A 36 4.33 7.82 -8.09
C ASN A 36 3.47 6.58 -7.76
N VAL A 37 2.15 6.65 -8.00
CA VAL A 37 1.19 5.60 -7.66
C VAL A 37 0.72 4.93 -8.93
N ILE A 38 0.70 3.60 -8.95
CA ILE A 38 0.33 2.82 -10.13
C ILE A 38 -1.00 2.12 -9.85
N LEU A 39 -2.00 2.38 -10.69
CA LEU A 39 -3.27 1.64 -10.67
C LEU A 39 -3.04 0.16 -11.01
N SER A 40 -3.92 -0.72 -10.51
CA SER A 40 -3.79 -2.17 -10.72
C SER A 40 -3.65 -2.54 -12.21
N ASP A 41 -4.47 -1.97 -13.08
CA ASP A 41 -4.40 -2.22 -14.54
C ASP A 41 -3.05 -1.80 -15.15
N ASN A 42 -2.55 -0.64 -14.76
CA ASN A 42 -1.27 -0.11 -15.25
C ASN A 42 -0.09 -0.92 -14.69
N TYR A 43 -0.23 -1.40 -13.45
CA TYR A 43 0.74 -2.28 -12.81
C TYR A 43 0.83 -3.61 -13.56
N SER A 44 -0.32 -4.24 -13.85
CA SER A 44 -0.38 -5.51 -14.61
C SER A 44 0.21 -5.36 -16.01
N LYS A 45 -0.15 -4.29 -16.74
CA LYS A 45 0.45 -3.98 -18.05
C LYS A 45 1.96 -3.77 -17.96
N LEU A 46 2.43 -3.06 -16.95
CA LEU A 46 3.86 -2.82 -16.74
C LEU A 46 4.59 -4.14 -16.42
N PHE A 47 3.94 -5.01 -15.65
CA PHE A 47 4.45 -6.31 -15.27
C PHE A 47 4.62 -7.22 -16.50
N GLU A 48 3.58 -7.35 -17.33
CA GLU A 48 3.62 -8.09 -18.60
C GLU A 48 4.72 -7.57 -19.52
N GLN A 49 4.83 -6.24 -19.68
CA GLN A 49 5.86 -5.63 -20.52
C GLN A 49 7.28 -5.92 -20.02
N VAL A 50 7.48 -6.08 -18.71
CA VAL A 50 8.79 -6.44 -18.15
C VAL A 50 9.07 -7.93 -18.36
N GLU A 51 8.09 -8.82 -18.13
CA GLU A 51 8.25 -10.24 -18.44
C GLU A 51 8.54 -10.46 -19.94
N ASP A 52 7.82 -9.78 -20.83
CA ASP A 52 8.03 -9.84 -22.27
C ASP A 52 9.38 -9.27 -22.69
N ALA A 53 9.88 -8.26 -21.97
CA ALA A 53 11.21 -7.71 -22.21
C ALA A 53 12.31 -8.69 -21.76
N GLU A 54 12.09 -9.45 -20.68
CA GLU A 54 13.02 -10.47 -20.21
C GLU A 54 13.06 -11.70 -21.14
N LYS A 55 11.91 -12.13 -21.66
CA LYS A 55 11.79 -13.29 -22.58
C LYS A 55 12.25 -12.99 -24.02
N SER A 56 12.32 -11.72 -24.42
CA SER A 56 12.60 -11.34 -25.80
C SER A 56 14.10 -11.25 -26.11
N GLU A 57 14.55 -11.99 -27.12
CA GLU A 57 15.93 -11.91 -27.65
C GLU A 57 16.21 -10.56 -28.33
N LYS A 58 15.22 -10.00 -29.04
CA LYS A 58 15.33 -8.69 -29.72
C LYS A 58 14.89 -7.56 -28.81
N ARG A 59 15.87 -6.94 -28.14
CA ARG A 59 15.64 -5.83 -27.20
C ARG A 59 15.50 -4.50 -27.94
N THR A 60 14.27 -4.05 -28.13
CA THR A 60 14.02 -2.66 -28.57
C THR A 60 14.51 -1.67 -27.49
N PRO A 61 14.83 -0.41 -27.85
CA PRO A 61 15.29 0.58 -26.88
C PRO A 61 14.34 0.76 -25.68
N LEU A 62 13.03 0.64 -25.93
CA LEU A 62 12.00 0.70 -24.89
C LEU A 62 12.07 -0.50 -23.93
N LYS A 63 12.25 -1.72 -24.45
CA LYS A 63 12.47 -2.93 -23.63
C LYS A 63 13.73 -2.79 -22.79
N GLN A 64 14.83 -2.34 -23.39
CA GLN A 64 16.09 -2.13 -22.67
C GLN A 64 15.97 -1.08 -21.55
N ARG A 65 15.26 0.03 -21.80
CA ARG A 65 14.96 1.05 -20.78
C ARG A 65 14.14 0.47 -19.63
N ARG A 66 13.16 -0.40 -19.91
CA ARG A 66 12.36 -1.06 -18.87
C ARG A 66 13.21 -2.01 -18.04
N LEU A 67 14.01 -2.87 -18.67
CA LEU A 67 14.90 -3.81 -17.97
C LEU A 67 15.93 -3.11 -17.07
N LYS A 68 16.37 -1.89 -17.45
CA LYS A 68 17.29 -1.09 -16.63
C LYS A 68 16.60 -0.48 -15.40
N ARG A 69 15.30 -0.17 -15.49
CA ARG A 69 14.55 0.51 -14.41
C ARG A 69 13.83 -0.47 -13.49
N PHE A 70 13.28 -1.53 -14.07
CA PHE A 70 12.38 -2.47 -13.43
C PHE A 70 12.98 -3.86 -13.44
N GLY A 71 12.72 -4.61 -12.38
CA GLY A 71 12.93 -6.05 -12.31
C GLY A 71 11.69 -6.70 -11.72
N VAL A 72 11.61 -8.02 -11.88
CA VAL A 72 10.61 -8.84 -11.20
C VAL A 72 11.33 -9.61 -10.10
N LEU A 73 10.84 -9.50 -8.87
CA LEU A 73 11.25 -10.34 -7.76
C LEU A 73 10.21 -11.44 -7.55
N ILE A 74 10.68 -12.67 -7.46
CA ILE A 74 9.87 -13.85 -7.17
C ILE A 74 10.12 -14.24 -5.71
N LEU A 75 9.08 -14.16 -4.88
CA LEU A 75 9.10 -14.56 -3.48
C LEU A 75 8.09 -15.70 -3.30
N GLY A 76 8.58 -16.94 -3.45
CA GLY A 76 7.70 -18.11 -3.53
C GLY A 76 6.78 -18.00 -4.74
N ASP A 77 5.47 -18.04 -4.49
CA ASP A 77 4.43 -17.92 -5.55
C ASP A 77 4.07 -16.47 -5.87
N ILE A 78 4.58 -15.50 -5.10
CA ILE A 78 4.24 -14.08 -5.27
C ILE A 78 5.31 -13.40 -6.12
N LYS A 79 4.89 -12.80 -7.24
CA LYS A 79 5.75 -11.95 -8.06
C LYS A 79 5.50 -10.47 -7.77
N LYS A 80 6.56 -9.71 -7.50
CA LYS A 80 6.50 -8.26 -7.22
C LYS A 80 7.42 -7.48 -8.15
N LEU A 81 6.97 -6.31 -8.58
CA LEU A 81 7.75 -5.40 -9.40
C LEU A 81 8.71 -4.61 -8.50
N ILE A 82 9.99 -4.61 -8.84
CA ILE A 82 11.06 -3.94 -8.09
C ILE A 82 11.77 -2.88 -8.93
N VAL A 83 12.35 -1.89 -8.27
CA VAL A 83 13.31 -0.97 -8.87
C VAL A 83 14.68 -1.63 -8.93
N ARG A 84 15.27 -1.77 -10.13
CA ARG A 84 16.68 -2.13 -10.29
C ARG A 84 17.55 -0.90 -9.97
N ARG A 85 17.88 -0.70 -8.69
CA ARG A 85 18.92 0.25 -8.23
C ARG A 85 19.83 -0.44 -7.21
N GLU A 86 21.09 -0.06 -7.22
CA GLU A 86 22.09 -0.54 -6.25
C GLU A 86 21.76 -0.01 -4.84
N GLY A 87 21.94 -0.87 -3.83
CA GLY A 87 21.88 -0.52 -2.41
C GLY A 87 20.60 -0.90 -1.66
N SER A 88 19.41 -0.83 -2.27
CA SER A 88 18.14 -1.18 -1.58
C SER A 88 17.06 -1.69 -2.54
N ILE A 89 16.42 -2.81 -2.21
CA ILE A 89 15.28 -3.34 -2.95
C ILE A 89 14.05 -2.50 -2.59
N LYS A 90 13.50 -1.79 -3.58
CA LYS A 90 12.24 -1.04 -3.45
C LYS A 90 11.16 -1.71 -4.29
N TYR A 91 10.04 -2.03 -3.66
CA TYR A 91 8.87 -2.61 -4.31
C TYR A 91 7.94 -1.53 -4.80
N TYR A 92 7.35 -1.74 -5.97
CA TYR A 92 6.19 -0.98 -6.40
C TYR A 92 4.94 -1.59 -5.79
N LEU A 93 4.13 -0.75 -5.14
CA LEU A 93 2.82 -1.12 -4.64
C LEU A 93 1.75 -0.70 -5.64
N GLN A 94 0.69 -1.50 -5.71
CA GLN A 94 -0.54 -1.10 -6.38
C GLN A 94 -1.27 -0.06 -5.53
N ALA A 95 -2.13 0.75 -6.15
CA ALA A 95 -2.92 1.75 -5.43
C ALA A 95 -3.72 1.16 -4.26
N ASP A 96 -4.25 -0.05 -4.43
CA ASP A 96 -4.96 -0.80 -3.39
C ASP A 96 -4.05 -1.15 -2.20
N GLU A 97 -2.91 -1.78 -2.46
CA GLU A 97 -1.94 -2.15 -1.42
C GLU A 97 -1.36 -0.93 -0.71
N LEU A 98 -1.16 0.17 -1.45
CA LEU A 98 -0.71 1.44 -0.89
C LEU A 98 -1.72 2.00 0.12
N TYR A 99 -3.02 1.94 -0.20
CA TYR A 99 -4.06 2.35 0.74
C TYR A 99 -4.01 1.51 2.01
N ASP A 100 -3.90 0.18 1.88
CA ASP A 100 -3.87 -0.72 3.03
C ASP A 100 -2.67 -0.44 3.96
N VAL A 101 -1.50 -0.14 3.38
CA VAL A 101 -0.31 0.27 4.16
C VAL A 101 -0.53 1.60 4.88
N ILE A 102 -1.12 2.59 4.20
CA ILE A 102 -1.41 3.90 4.80
C ILE A 102 -2.44 3.77 5.91
N ASP A 103 -3.51 3.02 5.69
CA ASP A 103 -4.58 2.79 6.66
C ASP A 103 -4.04 2.02 7.88
N ALA A 104 -3.23 0.97 7.67
CA ALA A 104 -2.58 0.26 8.76
C ALA A 104 -1.66 1.16 9.58
N ALA A 105 -0.86 2.01 8.93
CA ALA A 105 -0.01 2.98 9.61
C ALA A 105 -0.83 4.03 10.37
N HIS A 106 -1.91 4.52 9.77
CA HIS A 106 -2.83 5.46 10.41
C HIS A 106 -3.50 4.84 11.64
N VAL A 107 -3.92 3.57 11.56
CA VAL A 107 -4.48 2.82 12.70
C VAL A 107 -3.43 2.66 13.80
N ALA A 108 -2.20 2.27 13.45
CA ALA A 108 -1.12 2.06 14.40
C ALA A 108 -0.79 3.35 15.17
N VAL A 109 -0.62 4.47 14.45
CA VAL A 109 -0.31 5.78 15.05
C VAL A 109 -1.51 6.37 15.79
N GLY A 110 -2.73 6.20 15.27
CA GLY A 110 -3.96 6.78 15.81
C GLY A 110 -4.55 6.06 17.02
N ARG A 111 -4.11 4.83 17.33
CA ARG A 111 -4.52 4.08 18.53
C ARG A 111 -3.74 4.48 19.78
N ASP A 112 -2.51 4.96 19.64
CA ASP A 112 -1.61 5.24 20.77
C ASP A 112 -2.01 6.46 21.62
N GLY A 113 -2.98 7.26 21.19
CA GLY A 113 -3.47 8.40 21.98
C GLY A 113 -4.52 7.98 23.00
N ARG A 114 -5.73 7.68 22.51
CA ARG A 114 -6.90 7.40 23.37
C ARG A 114 -6.83 6.03 24.03
N ASP A 115 -6.51 4.97 23.28
CA ASP A 115 -6.53 3.61 23.82
C ASP A 115 -5.37 3.41 24.81
N ARG A 116 -4.21 4.02 24.54
CA ARG A 116 -3.09 4.06 25.50
C ARG A 116 -3.44 4.87 26.76
N MET A 117 -4.07 6.04 26.60
CA MET A 117 -4.53 6.85 27.74
C MET A 117 -5.52 6.07 28.61
N LEU A 118 -6.49 5.37 28.00
CA LEU A 118 -7.47 4.52 28.68
C LEU A 118 -6.82 3.32 29.36
N ALA A 119 -5.85 2.65 28.72
CA ALA A 119 -5.13 1.52 29.31
C ALA A 119 -4.31 1.95 30.53
N GLU A 120 -3.60 3.08 30.45
CA GLU A 120 -2.82 3.63 31.57
C GLU A 120 -3.73 4.11 32.72
N THR A 121 -4.81 4.82 32.43
CA THR A 121 -5.76 5.26 33.49
C THR A 121 -6.47 4.08 34.13
N SER A 122 -6.90 3.07 33.37
CA SER A 122 -7.55 1.87 33.92
C SER A 122 -6.61 1.07 34.83
N LYS A 123 -5.33 0.95 34.45
CA LYS A 123 -4.29 0.29 35.26
C LYS A 123 -4.07 1.00 36.60
N ASN A 124 -4.11 2.32 36.62
CA ASN A 124 -3.91 3.13 37.83
C ASN A 124 -5.17 3.22 38.71
N MET A 125 -6.35 3.07 38.13
CA MET A 125 -7.63 3.14 38.84
C MET A 125 -8.02 1.81 39.50
N LEU A 126 -7.66 0.66 38.89
CA LEU A 126 -7.94 -0.68 39.45
C LEU A 126 -7.10 -1.03 40.69
N THR A 127 -6.03 -0.29 40.98
CA THR A 127 -5.17 -0.51 42.17
C THR A 127 -5.57 0.29 43.41
N SER A 128 -6.59 1.17 43.33
CA SER A 128 -7.03 2.02 44.46
C SER A 128 -8.21 1.47 45.27
N GLN A 129 -8.67 0.24 44.98
CA GLN A 129 -9.73 -0.44 45.75
C GLN A 129 -9.17 -1.65 46.51
N LYS A 130 -8.11 -1.43 47.30
CA LYS A 130 -7.74 -2.31 48.41
C LYS A 130 -7.34 -1.43 49.59
N LYS A 131 -8.35 -1.02 50.36
CA LYS A 131 -8.17 -0.59 51.74
C LYS A 131 -9.32 -1.12 52.56
#